data_AF-A0A952H4A5-F1
#
_entry.id   AF-A0A952H4A5-F1
#
_cell.length_a   1.000
_cell.length_b   1.000
_cell.length_c   1.000
_cell.angle_alpha   90.00
_cell.angle_beta   90.00
_cell.angle_gamma   90.00
#
_symmetry.space_group_name_H-M   'P 1'
#
loop_
_entity.id
_entity.type
_entity.pdbx_description
1 polymer ?
#
loop_
_entity_poly.entity_id
_entity_poly.type
_entity_poly.pdbx_seq_one_letter_code
_entity_poly.pdbx_strand_id
1 'polypeptide(L)'
;MSGQQLSAFQSAASYWQSKLTDNVTVYVNVSFADLGSSTLGSTTWAPYSLAYGDLRSRLAADAKSATDATAIGHLQTGPALSFIATQPNLTTRLDNDGSLNNTELKLTSANAKALGLATPTDASSPDAVIRFASNFASSFAYARTNGQVPADKIDFITVAEHEIGHALGFVSGVDSIDFCLDHAAQCGTTNGFENEVSYSALDLFRYSAPNTLNLAVGGNPKPYFSVDGGATSVLSFSTGQYHGDGNQADHFSTNANILMAPFVHKGQSYDASTADLMALDAIGWNLTAAVPEPQSYALLLGGLAAIGWARRRRR
;
A
#
# COMPACT_ATOMS: atom_id res chain seq x y z
N MET A 1 22.23 11.83 10.73
CA MET A 1 21.29 12.81 10.14
C MET A 1 21.56 14.18 10.73
N SER A 2 21.37 15.26 9.98
CA SER A 2 21.36 16.62 10.51
C SER A 2 20.06 16.91 11.28
N GLY A 3 20.03 17.98 12.08
CA GLY A 3 18.81 18.40 12.78
C GLY A 3 17.66 18.73 11.82
N GLN A 4 17.95 19.33 10.66
CA GLN A 4 16.95 19.64 9.64
C GLN A 4 16.35 18.38 9.02
N GLN A 5 17.19 17.38 8.71
CA GLN A 5 16.73 16.08 8.20
C GLN A 5 15.81 15.37 9.19
N LEU A 6 16.18 15.37 10.48
CA LEU A 6 15.36 14.77 11.53
C LEU A 6 14.02 15.50 11.68
N SER A 7 14.03 16.84 11.71
CA SER A 7 12.81 17.65 11.81
C SER A 7 11.85 17.42 10.63
N ALA A 8 12.39 17.24 9.42
CA ALA A 8 11.58 16.95 8.24
C ALA A 8 10.94 15.56 8.33
N PHE A 9 11.69 14.55 8.75
CA PHE A 9 11.14 13.21 8.99
C PHE A 9 10.07 13.22 10.09
N GLN A 10 10.30 13.96 11.18
CA GLN A 10 9.32 14.12 12.26
C GLN A 10 8.04 14.83 11.77
N SER A 11 8.13 15.69 10.76
CA SER A 11 6.95 16.31 10.13
C SER A 11 6.11 15.27 9.39
N ALA A 12 6.76 14.39 8.62
CA ALA A 12 6.10 13.25 7.97
C ALA A 12 5.48 12.27 8.99
N ALA A 13 6.17 11.97 10.08
CA ALA A 13 5.63 11.15 11.16
C ALA A 13 4.41 11.81 11.83
N SER A 14 4.49 13.12 12.09
CA SER A 14 3.38 13.89 12.66
C SER A 14 2.16 13.94 11.74
N TYR A 15 2.39 13.98 10.42
CA TYR A 15 1.30 13.84 9.43
C TYR A 15 0.56 12.53 9.64
N TRP A 16 1.25 11.38 9.63
CA TRP A 16 0.61 10.07 9.84
C TRP A 16 -0.07 9.95 11.21
N GLN A 17 0.55 10.44 12.29
CA GLN A 17 -0.07 10.49 13.61
C GLN A 17 -1.36 11.34 13.65
N SER A 18 -1.49 12.34 12.78
CA SER A 18 -2.71 13.15 12.66
C SER A 18 -3.82 12.47 11.85
N LYS A 19 -3.48 11.42 11.08
CA LYS A 19 -4.43 10.69 10.22
C LYS A 19 -4.95 9.43 10.88
N LEU A 20 -4.19 8.81 11.78
CA LEU A 20 -4.48 7.50 12.37
C LEU A 20 -4.91 7.63 13.83
N THR A 21 -5.77 6.74 14.29
CA THR A 21 -6.34 6.74 15.65
C THR A 21 -5.93 5.54 16.49
N ASP A 22 -5.26 4.55 15.89
CA ASP A 22 -4.75 3.37 16.58
C ASP A 22 -3.73 3.76 17.64
N ASN A 23 -3.98 3.34 18.88
CA ASN A 23 -3.11 3.64 20.01
C ASN A 23 -1.93 2.64 20.08
N VAL A 24 -1.03 2.72 19.12
CA VAL A 24 0.14 1.84 18.99
C VAL A 24 1.42 2.63 18.76
N THR A 25 2.55 2.08 19.22
CA THR A 25 3.88 2.65 18.95
C THR A 25 4.53 1.91 17.79
N VAL A 26 4.87 2.65 16.73
CA VAL A 26 5.67 2.15 15.60
C VAL A 26 7.12 2.62 15.77
N TYR A 27 8.05 1.67 15.87
CA TYR A 27 9.47 1.93 16.00
C TYR A 27 10.12 1.96 14.62
N VAL A 28 10.77 3.08 14.27
CA VAL A 28 11.42 3.25 12.98
C VAL A 28 12.86 3.67 13.17
N ASN A 29 13.80 2.97 12.53
CA ASN A 29 15.18 3.40 12.40
C ASN A 29 15.34 4.19 11.10
N VAL A 30 15.84 5.42 11.19
CA VAL A 30 15.96 6.32 10.04
C VAL A 30 17.41 6.70 9.82
N SER A 31 17.88 6.59 8.59
CA SER A 31 19.24 6.97 8.22
C SER A 31 19.34 7.47 6.77
N PHE A 32 20.52 7.98 6.39
CA PHE A 32 20.87 8.21 5.00
C PHE A 32 21.94 7.19 4.58
N ALA A 33 21.84 6.66 3.38
CA ALA A 33 22.75 5.66 2.82
C ALA A 33 22.95 5.87 1.32
N ASP A 34 23.91 5.19 0.70
CA ASP A 34 23.97 5.09 -0.75
C ASP A 34 22.93 4.06 -1.22
N LEU A 35 21.96 4.53 -2.02
CA LEU A 35 20.88 3.71 -2.57
C LEU A 35 20.96 3.61 -4.11
N GLY A 36 22.05 4.09 -4.71
CA GLY A 36 22.16 4.21 -6.16
C GLY A 36 21.53 5.49 -6.72
N SER A 37 21.47 5.59 -8.05
CA SER A 37 21.13 6.82 -8.76
C SER A 37 19.64 7.02 -9.06
N SER A 38 18.79 6.04 -8.80
CA SER A 38 17.35 6.06 -9.15
C SER A 38 16.42 5.99 -7.94
N THR A 39 16.95 5.86 -6.73
CA THR A 39 16.17 5.61 -5.52
C THR A 39 16.31 6.79 -4.57
N LEU A 40 15.19 7.35 -4.11
CA LEU A 40 15.17 8.50 -3.19
C LEU A 40 15.07 8.08 -1.72
N GLY A 41 14.27 7.04 -1.48
CA GLY A 41 14.04 6.41 -0.20
C GLY A 41 13.88 4.90 -0.38
N SER A 42 14.04 4.15 0.70
CA SER A 42 13.78 2.73 0.75
C SER A 42 13.37 2.33 2.15
N THR A 43 12.37 1.47 2.22
CA THR A 43 11.83 0.94 3.48
C THR A 43 11.96 -0.57 3.51
N THR A 44 12.55 -1.08 4.58
CA THR A 44 12.45 -2.50 4.96
C THR A 44 11.65 -2.61 6.24
N TRP A 45 10.93 -3.70 6.43
CA TRP A 45 9.98 -3.87 7.53
C TRP A 45 10.14 -5.25 8.17
N ALA A 46 9.79 -5.35 9.45
CA ALA A 46 9.75 -6.62 10.18
C ALA A 46 8.45 -7.38 9.83
N PRO A 47 8.51 -8.62 9.32
CA PRO A 47 7.33 -9.36 8.89
C PRO A 47 6.58 -9.98 10.06
N TYR A 48 5.26 -10.10 9.90
CA TYR A 48 4.38 -10.89 10.75
C TYR A 48 3.46 -11.75 9.87
N SER A 49 3.54 -13.08 9.97
CA SER A 49 2.68 -13.98 9.21
C SER A 49 1.41 -14.31 9.99
N LEU A 50 0.28 -14.39 9.28
CA LEU A 50 -1.00 -14.71 9.87
C LEU A 50 -1.88 -15.49 8.89
N ALA A 51 -2.61 -16.49 9.40
CA ALA A 51 -3.60 -17.19 8.60
C ALA A 51 -4.68 -16.24 8.05
N TYR A 52 -5.16 -16.48 6.84
CA TYR A 52 -6.12 -15.60 6.17
C TYR A 52 -7.43 -15.47 6.95
N GLY A 53 -7.99 -16.59 7.42
CA GLY A 53 -9.23 -16.58 8.20
C GLY A 53 -9.10 -15.79 9.51
N ASP A 54 -7.91 -15.84 10.09
CA ASP A 54 -7.51 -15.03 11.24
C ASP A 54 -7.44 -13.54 10.85
N LEU A 55 -6.68 -13.17 9.81
CA LEU A 55 -6.58 -11.80 9.32
C LEU A 55 -7.97 -11.19 9.03
N ARG A 56 -8.82 -11.91 8.31
CA ARG A 56 -10.20 -11.51 8.03
C ARG A 56 -10.99 -11.25 9.33
N SER A 57 -10.83 -12.10 10.34
CA SER A 57 -11.52 -11.93 11.62
C SER A 57 -11.01 -10.73 12.42
N ARG A 58 -9.70 -10.43 12.34
CA ARG A 58 -9.11 -9.25 13.00
C ARG A 58 -9.56 -7.97 12.31
N LEU A 59 -9.53 -7.92 10.98
CA LEU A 59 -10.10 -6.80 10.20
C LEU A 59 -11.57 -6.57 10.58
N ALA A 60 -12.37 -7.63 10.66
CA ALA A 60 -13.77 -7.54 11.05
C ALA A 60 -14.00 -7.02 12.48
N ALA A 61 -13.13 -7.39 13.42
CA ALA A 61 -13.21 -6.92 14.79
C ALA A 61 -12.73 -5.47 14.94
N ASP A 62 -11.78 -5.05 14.10
CA ASP A 62 -11.20 -3.72 14.15
C ASP A 62 -12.08 -2.65 13.48
N ALA A 63 -12.78 -3.02 12.40
CA ALA A 63 -13.65 -2.17 11.57
C ALA A 63 -14.31 -0.97 12.27
N LYS A 64 -14.04 0.25 11.78
CA LYS A 64 -14.62 1.52 12.26
C LYS A 64 -15.28 2.34 11.15
N SER A 65 -14.97 2.08 9.89
CA SER A 65 -15.37 2.91 8.75
C SER A 65 -16.35 2.21 7.80
N ALA A 66 -16.92 2.97 6.87
CA ALA A 66 -17.71 2.40 5.77
C ALA A 66 -16.83 1.56 4.84
N THR A 67 -15.62 2.05 4.53
CA THR A 67 -14.61 1.31 3.76
C THR A 67 -14.36 -0.06 4.38
N ASP A 68 -14.20 -0.15 5.71
CA ASP A 68 -14.00 -1.42 6.40
C ASP A 68 -15.20 -2.35 6.17
N ALA A 69 -16.41 -1.85 6.42
CA ALA A 69 -17.62 -2.63 6.24
C ALA A 69 -17.75 -3.17 4.81
N THR A 70 -17.43 -2.35 3.80
CA THR A 70 -17.42 -2.75 2.40
C THR A 70 -16.30 -3.76 2.12
N ALA A 71 -15.07 -3.49 2.54
CA ALA A 71 -13.92 -4.38 2.42
C ALA A 71 -14.23 -5.78 2.97
N ILE A 72 -14.60 -5.86 4.24
CA ILE A 72 -14.90 -7.12 4.95
C ILE A 72 -16.07 -7.86 4.30
N GLY A 73 -17.09 -7.14 3.85
CA GLY A 73 -18.25 -7.69 3.16
C GLY A 73 -17.91 -8.38 1.83
N HIS A 74 -16.81 -7.96 1.19
CA HIS A 74 -16.38 -8.47 -0.12
C HIS A 74 -15.11 -9.34 -0.08
N LEU A 75 -14.47 -9.49 1.09
CA LEU A 75 -13.41 -10.48 1.26
C LEU A 75 -13.94 -11.90 1.01
N GLN A 76 -13.09 -12.77 0.48
CA GLN A 76 -13.43 -14.19 0.25
C GLN A 76 -13.67 -14.92 1.58
N THR A 77 -14.66 -15.81 1.61
CA THR A 77 -14.97 -16.59 2.82
C THR A 77 -14.17 -17.88 2.87
N GLY A 78 -13.86 -18.36 4.08
CA GLY A 78 -13.13 -19.60 4.29
C GLY A 78 -11.67 -19.36 4.69
N PRO A 79 -10.89 -20.43 4.89
CA PRO A 79 -9.52 -20.33 5.39
C PRO A 79 -8.48 -20.05 4.30
N ALA A 80 -8.86 -20.13 3.02
CA ALA A 80 -7.97 -19.99 1.88
C ALA A 80 -8.54 -19.01 0.86
N LEU A 81 -7.67 -18.21 0.26
CA LEU A 81 -7.96 -17.35 -0.88
C LEU A 81 -7.92 -18.13 -2.20
N SER A 82 -8.61 -17.61 -3.20
CA SER A 82 -8.43 -17.99 -4.61
C SER A 82 -8.09 -16.75 -5.43
N PHE A 83 -7.03 -16.79 -6.22
CA PHE A 83 -6.58 -15.64 -6.99
C PHE A 83 -5.86 -16.04 -8.28
N ILE A 84 -5.80 -15.12 -9.24
CA ILE A 84 -4.92 -15.28 -10.40
C ILE A 84 -3.49 -15.00 -9.95
N ALA A 85 -2.57 -15.94 -10.15
CA ALA A 85 -1.17 -15.80 -9.77
C ALA A 85 -0.21 -16.27 -10.87
N THR A 86 1.00 -15.74 -10.83
CA THR A 86 2.14 -16.26 -11.58
C THR A 86 2.69 -17.48 -10.85
N GLN A 87 2.80 -18.59 -11.58
CA GLN A 87 3.16 -19.88 -11.04
C GLN A 87 4.65 -20.18 -11.23
N PRO A 88 5.19 -21.19 -10.53
CA PRO A 88 6.59 -21.60 -10.67
C PRO A 88 7.02 -21.99 -12.08
N ASN A 89 6.07 -22.44 -12.91
CA ASN A 89 6.28 -22.77 -14.32
C ASN A 89 6.07 -21.57 -15.27
N LEU A 90 6.05 -20.35 -14.73
CA LEU A 90 5.83 -19.08 -15.43
C LEU A 90 4.44 -18.92 -16.08
N THR A 91 3.52 -19.86 -15.85
CA THR A 91 2.14 -19.70 -16.30
C THR A 91 1.35 -18.81 -15.34
N THR A 92 0.39 -18.06 -15.87
CA THR A 92 -0.59 -17.36 -15.07
C THR A 92 -1.88 -18.17 -15.05
N ARG A 93 -2.34 -18.57 -13.87
CA ARG A 93 -3.59 -19.34 -13.71
C ARG A 93 -4.26 -19.03 -12.38
N LEU A 94 -5.50 -19.51 -12.24
CA LEU A 94 -6.16 -19.54 -10.95
C LEU A 94 -5.40 -20.45 -10.00
N ASP A 95 -4.98 -19.87 -8.89
CA ASP A 95 -4.40 -20.52 -7.74
C ASP A 95 -5.49 -20.60 -6.66
N ASN A 96 -5.82 -21.84 -6.30
CA ASN A 96 -6.91 -22.19 -5.39
C ASN A 96 -6.73 -23.58 -4.78
N ASP A 97 -5.48 -24.03 -4.65
CA ASP A 97 -5.17 -25.40 -4.23
C ASP A 97 -5.02 -25.57 -2.71
N GLY A 98 -5.12 -24.47 -1.96
CA GLY A 98 -5.08 -24.44 -0.50
C GLY A 98 -3.66 -24.52 0.06
N SER A 99 -2.64 -24.23 -0.75
CA SER A 99 -1.25 -24.14 -0.31
C SER A 99 -1.01 -22.92 0.59
N LEU A 100 0.24 -22.74 1.05
CA LEU A 100 0.55 -21.76 2.09
C LEU A 100 0.29 -20.33 1.62
N ASN A 101 0.52 -20.04 0.34
CA ASN A 101 0.28 -18.72 -0.25
C ASN A 101 -1.22 -18.37 -0.34
N ASN A 102 -2.12 -19.36 -0.29
CA ASN A 102 -3.56 -19.16 -0.25
C ASN A 102 -4.07 -18.97 1.18
N THR A 103 -3.38 -19.55 2.16
CA THR A 103 -3.89 -19.72 3.53
C THR A 103 -3.24 -18.79 4.55
N GLU A 104 -2.09 -18.18 4.23
CA GLU A 104 -1.39 -17.22 5.08
C GLU A 104 -0.99 -15.95 4.31
N LEU A 105 -1.00 -14.81 5.01
CA LEU A 105 -0.52 -13.54 4.50
C LEU A 105 0.54 -12.92 5.43
N LYS A 106 1.40 -12.10 4.84
CA LYS A 106 2.37 -11.25 5.53
C LYS A 106 1.75 -9.88 5.86
N LEU A 107 2.05 -9.40 7.04
CA LEU A 107 1.85 -8.02 7.46
C LEU A 107 3.21 -7.41 7.79
N THR A 108 3.33 -6.10 7.69
CA THR A 108 4.36 -5.41 8.46
C THR A 108 4.00 -5.51 9.94
N SER A 109 4.97 -5.57 10.83
CA SER A 109 4.71 -5.60 12.27
C SER A 109 3.93 -4.36 12.74
N ALA A 110 4.11 -3.21 12.09
CA ALA A 110 3.30 -2.02 12.35
C ALA A 110 1.82 -2.25 12.01
N ASN A 111 1.51 -2.82 10.84
CA ASN A 111 0.14 -3.16 10.45
C ASN A 111 -0.46 -4.23 11.39
N ALA A 112 0.34 -5.21 11.82
CA ALA A 112 -0.09 -6.20 12.80
C ALA A 112 -0.47 -5.56 14.16
N LYS A 113 0.29 -4.55 14.61
CA LYS A 113 -0.05 -3.79 15.84
C LYS A 113 -1.38 -3.08 15.74
N ALA A 114 -1.68 -2.45 14.59
CA ALA A 114 -2.96 -1.78 14.36
C ALA A 114 -4.14 -2.74 14.55
N LEU A 115 -3.99 -3.98 14.08
CA LEU A 115 -4.95 -5.07 14.27
C LEU A 115 -4.92 -5.72 15.67
N GLY A 116 -4.26 -5.11 16.64
CA GLY A 116 -4.21 -5.57 18.03
C GLY A 116 -3.30 -6.78 18.28
N LEU A 117 -2.41 -7.13 17.34
CA LEU A 117 -1.48 -8.25 17.50
C LEU A 117 -0.21 -7.80 18.23
N ALA A 118 0.26 -8.66 19.13
CA ALA A 118 1.54 -8.45 19.80
C ALA A 118 2.69 -8.81 18.84
N THR A 119 3.64 -7.88 18.68
CA THR A 119 4.85 -8.07 17.86
C THR A 119 6.10 -7.92 18.71
N PRO A 120 7.19 -8.66 18.43
CA PRO A 120 8.44 -8.56 19.19
C PRO A 120 9.31 -7.39 18.70
N THR A 121 8.73 -6.19 18.62
CA THR A 121 9.43 -4.99 18.11
C THR A 121 9.53 -3.90 19.17
N ASP A 122 10.69 -3.24 19.20
CA ASP A 122 11.04 -2.16 20.11
C ASP A 122 12.06 -1.20 19.47
N ALA A 123 12.62 -0.26 20.24
CA ALA A 123 13.62 0.67 19.73
C ALA A 123 14.93 -0.01 19.25
N SER A 124 15.25 -1.21 19.74
CA SER A 124 16.42 -2.00 19.35
C SER A 124 16.14 -2.95 18.18
N SER A 125 14.90 -3.39 18.03
CA SER A 125 14.39 -4.20 16.93
C SER A 125 13.16 -3.52 16.31
N PRO A 126 13.37 -2.53 15.43
CA PRO A 126 12.29 -1.65 14.97
C PRO A 126 11.32 -2.37 14.03
N ASP A 127 10.10 -1.83 13.91
CA ASP A 127 9.11 -2.28 12.93
C ASP A 127 9.57 -2.01 11.50
N ALA A 128 10.32 -0.93 11.28
CA ALA A 128 10.86 -0.58 9.98
C ALA A 128 12.24 0.08 10.07
N VAL A 129 13.00 -0.07 8.98
CA VAL A 129 14.22 0.68 8.71
C VAL A 129 14.02 1.46 7.42
N ILE A 130 14.06 2.78 7.53
CA ILE A 130 13.91 3.71 6.41
C ILE A 130 15.27 4.34 6.12
N ARG A 131 15.69 4.26 4.86
CA ARG A 131 16.92 4.87 4.36
C ARG A 131 16.60 5.87 3.29
N PHE A 132 17.21 7.05 3.36
CA PHE A 132 17.14 8.05 2.30
C PHE A 132 18.47 8.16 1.57
N ALA A 133 18.39 8.51 0.29
CA ALA A 133 19.55 8.50 -0.57
C ALA A 133 20.49 9.69 -0.30
N SER A 134 21.71 9.37 0.17
CA SER A 134 22.74 10.34 0.57
C SER A 134 23.26 11.19 -0.58
N ASN A 135 23.35 10.62 -1.79
CA ASN A 135 23.68 11.32 -3.04
C ASN A 135 22.63 12.37 -3.44
N PHE A 136 21.39 12.27 -2.95
CA PHE A 136 20.33 13.25 -3.18
C PHE A 136 20.20 14.28 -2.05
N ALA A 137 21.05 14.23 -1.02
CA ALA A 137 20.93 15.08 0.17
C ALA A 137 20.87 16.59 -0.13
N SER A 138 21.56 17.07 -1.18
CA SER A 138 21.55 18.46 -1.64
C SER A 138 20.40 18.79 -2.60
N SER A 139 19.72 17.79 -3.15
CA SER A 139 18.56 17.92 -4.03
C SER A 139 17.23 17.96 -3.25
N PHE A 140 17.24 17.54 -1.98
CA PHE A 140 16.06 17.59 -1.12
C PHE A 140 15.80 18.99 -0.55
N ALA A 141 14.51 19.33 -0.46
CA ALA A 141 13.98 20.36 0.42
C ALA A 141 13.45 19.69 1.70
N TYR A 142 13.94 20.12 2.85
CA TYR A 142 13.59 19.55 4.16
C TYR A 142 12.53 20.37 4.91
N ALA A 143 11.90 21.33 4.24
CA ALA A 143 10.83 22.15 4.79
C ALA A 143 9.94 22.64 3.66
N ARG A 144 8.65 22.77 3.94
CA ARG A 144 7.67 23.39 3.04
C ARG A 144 7.41 24.82 3.50
N THR A 145 7.48 25.78 2.59
CA THR A 145 7.07 27.17 2.86
C THR A 145 5.69 27.37 2.24
N ASN A 146 4.68 27.67 3.05
CA ASN A 146 3.28 27.77 2.60
C ASN A 146 2.81 26.52 1.82
N GLY A 147 3.24 25.34 2.26
CA GLY A 147 2.90 24.06 1.63
C GLY A 147 3.66 23.75 0.33
N GLN A 148 4.69 24.53 -0.03
CA GLN A 148 5.47 24.37 -1.26
C GLN A 148 6.96 24.16 -1.00
N VAL A 149 7.64 23.54 -1.97
CA VAL A 149 9.10 23.42 -2.05
C VAL A 149 9.66 24.17 -3.27
N PRO A 150 10.96 24.54 -3.29
CA PRO A 150 11.56 25.16 -4.47
C PRO A 150 11.45 24.29 -5.72
N ALA A 151 11.29 24.92 -6.89
CA ALA A 151 11.05 24.23 -8.17
C ALA A 151 12.16 23.25 -8.58
N ASP A 152 13.39 23.46 -8.12
CA ASP A 152 14.56 22.62 -8.41
C ASP A 152 14.81 21.53 -7.35
N LYS A 153 14.00 21.47 -6.29
CA LYS A 153 14.15 20.55 -5.17
C LYS A 153 13.06 19.48 -5.15
N ILE A 154 13.43 18.33 -4.59
CA ILE A 154 12.53 17.22 -4.28
C ILE A 154 12.02 17.43 -2.84
N ASP A 155 10.73 17.31 -2.59
CA ASP A 155 10.20 17.41 -1.24
C ASP A 155 10.53 16.17 -0.41
N PHE A 156 11.42 16.31 0.57
CA PHE A 156 11.79 15.22 1.47
C PHE A 156 10.62 14.76 2.34
N ILE A 157 9.71 15.67 2.70
CA ILE A 157 8.58 15.31 3.57
C ILE A 157 7.64 14.36 2.82
N THR A 158 7.32 14.66 1.55
CA THR A 158 6.56 13.74 0.67
C THR A 158 7.23 12.38 0.56
N VAL A 159 8.56 12.32 0.32
CA VAL A 159 9.29 11.04 0.25
C VAL A 159 9.25 10.31 1.59
N ALA A 160 9.44 11.00 2.71
CA ALA A 160 9.39 10.39 4.04
C ALA A 160 7.99 9.88 4.40
N GLU A 161 6.93 10.59 4.03
CA GLU A 161 5.55 10.13 4.20
C GLU A 161 5.29 8.86 3.40
N HIS A 162 5.78 8.79 2.16
CA HIS A 162 5.71 7.61 1.29
C HIS A 162 6.41 6.40 1.92
N GLU A 163 7.65 6.56 2.38
CA GLU A 163 8.40 5.48 3.04
C GLU A 163 7.71 5.00 4.33
N ILE A 164 7.11 5.92 5.10
CA ILE A 164 6.30 5.53 6.26
C ILE A 164 5.05 4.76 5.81
N GLY A 165 4.43 5.10 4.67
CA GLY A 165 3.31 4.34 4.10
C GLY A 165 3.64 2.86 3.87
N HIS A 166 4.84 2.56 3.35
CA HIS A 166 5.33 1.18 3.25
C HIS A 166 5.51 0.52 4.62
N ALA A 167 6.11 1.22 5.59
CA ALA A 167 6.24 0.71 6.96
C ALA A 167 4.88 0.37 7.59
N LEU A 168 3.85 1.16 7.29
CA LEU A 168 2.47 0.96 7.75
C LEU A 168 1.74 -0.17 7.02
N GLY A 169 2.32 -0.79 5.99
CA GLY A 169 1.73 -1.99 5.36
C GLY A 169 1.27 -1.80 3.92
N PHE A 170 1.56 -0.66 3.29
CA PHE A 170 1.41 -0.52 1.85
C PHE A 170 2.53 -1.28 1.13
N VAL A 171 2.47 -2.61 1.15
CA VAL A 171 3.49 -3.51 0.60
C VAL A 171 2.80 -4.62 -0.17
N SER A 172 3.44 -5.24 -1.16
CA SER A 172 2.85 -6.33 -1.96
C SER A 172 3.81 -7.50 -2.06
N GLY A 173 3.28 -8.72 -1.94
CA GLY A 173 4.05 -9.94 -2.18
C GLY A 173 4.46 -10.11 -3.64
N VAL A 174 3.75 -9.45 -4.56
CA VAL A 174 4.02 -9.55 -6.00
C VAL A 174 5.42 -9.06 -6.36
N ASP A 175 5.98 -8.10 -5.62
CA ASP A 175 7.37 -7.68 -5.78
C ASP A 175 8.38 -8.77 -5.47
N SER A 176 8.11 -9.57 -4.43
CA SER A 176 8.97 -10.70 -4.09
C SER A 176 8.90 -11.78 -5.18
N ILE A 177 7.69 -12.07 -5.68
CA ILE A 177 7.51 -13.03 -6.78
C ILE A 177 8.24 -12.53 -8.04
N ASP A 178 7.99 -11.29 -8.46
CA ASP A 178 8.60 -10.66 -9.65
C ASP A 178 10.13 -10.69 -9.60
N PHE A 179 10.72 -10.34 -8.46
CA PHE A 179 12.17 -10.43 -8.24
C PHE A 179 12.68 -11.87 -8.36
N CYS A 180 12.02 -12.81 -7.68
CA CYS A 180 12.47 -14.20 -7.61
C CYS A 180 12.36 -14.96 -8.93
N LEU A 181 11.54 -14.51 -9.89
CA LEU A 181 11.48 -15.09 -11.24
C LEU A 181 12.84 -15.09 -11.95
N ASP A 182 13.61 -14.00 -11.81
CA ASP A 182 14.96 -13.87 -12.39
C ASP A 182 16.07 -14.20 -11.37
N HIS A 183 15.76 -14.22 -10.08
CA HIS A 183 16.73 -14.29 -8.99
C HIS A 183 16.52 -15.49 -8.05
N ALA A 184 16.01 -16.61 -8.58
CA ALA A 184 15.63 -17.79 -7.79
C ALA A 184 16.71 -18.28 -6.80
N ALA A 185 18.00 -18.19 -7.14
CA ALA A 185 19.10 -18.58 -6.25
C ALA A 185 19.17 -17.75 -4.96
N GLN A 186 18.69 -16.50 -4.99
CA GLN A 186 18.65 -15.59 -3.83
C GLN A 186 17.40 -15.80 -2.97
N CYS A 187 16.40 -16.49 -3.48
CA CYS A 187 15.11 -16.72 -2.79
C CYS A 187 15.02 -18.07 -2.06
N GLY A 188 16.09 -18.87 -2.07
CA GLY A 188 16.22 -20.03 -1.16
C GLY A 188 15.55 -21.32 -1.63
N THR A 189 14.64 -21.29 -2.59
CA THR A 189 14.23 -22.47 -3.40
C THR A 189 13.86 -22.01 -4.81
N THR A 190 14.06 -22.87 -5.82
CA THR A 190 13.63 -22.57 -7.19
C THR A 190 12.10 -22.43 -7.23
N ASN A 191 11.62 -21.20 -7.32
CA ASN A 191 10.22 -20.86 -7.55
C ASN A 191 9.23 -21.39 -6.48
N GLY A 192 9.57 -21.28 -5.20
CA GLY A 192 8.72 -21.71 -4.07
C GLY A 192 7.47 -20.87 -3.80
N PHE A 193 6.73 -20.43 -4.81
CA PHE A 193 5.63 -19.45 -4.67
C PHE A 193 4.35 -20.00 -4.02
N GLU A 194 4.17 -21.32 -4.04
CA GLU A 194 2.95 -22.00 -3.55
C GLU A 194 3.04 -22.28 -2.03
N ASN A 195 4.22 -22.72 -1.58
CA ASN A 195 4.44 -23.18 -0.20
C ASN A 195 5.12 -22.14 0.69
N GLU A 196 4.96 -20.87 0.36
CA GLU A 196 5.51 -19.74 1.09
C GLU A 196 4.42 -18.72 1.41
N VAL A 197 4.60 -17.98 2.51
CA VAL A 197 3.75 -16.83 2.81
C VAL A 197 4.20 -15.68 1.91
N SER A 198 3.63 -15.54 0.72
CA SER A 198 4.12 -14.57 -0.26
C SER A 198 3.40 -13.22 -0.19
N TYR A 199 2.08 -13.24 -0.15
CA TYR A 199 1.22 -12.06 -0.32
C TYR A 199 0.95 -11.30 0.97
N SER A 200 0.60 -10.02 0.85
CA SER A 200 0.40 -9.11 1.97
C SER A 200 -1.08 -8.78 2.23
N ALA A 201 -1.37 -8.09 3.34
CA ALA A 201 -2.71 -7.56 3.59
C ALA A 201 -3.24 -6.65 2.47
N LEU A 202 -2.38 -5.84 1.83
CA LEU A 202 -2.78 -4.97 0.71
C LEU A 202 -3.23 -5.78 -0.51
N ASP A 203 -2.61 -6.95 -0.74
CA ASP A 203 -2.93 -7.81 -1.88
C ASP A 203 -4.38 -8.33 -1.85
N LEU A 204 -5.04 -8.35 -0.67
CA LEU A 204 -6.48 -8.66 -0.56
C LEU A 204 -7.39 -7.72 -1.39
N PHE A 205 -6.88 -6.56 -1.76
CA PHE A 205 -7.61 -5.50 -2.44
C PHE A 205 -7.15 -5.26 -3.88
N ARG A 206 -6.37 -6.19 -4.44
CA ARG A 206 -5.82 -6.11 -5.79
C ARG A 206 -6.66 -6.91 -6.80
N TYR A 207 -7.63 -6.24 -7.43
CA TYR A 207 -8.58 -6.86 -8.35
C TYR A 207 -8.31 -6.50 -9.81
N SER A 208 -8.70 -7.36 -10.75
CA SER A 208 -8.72 -7.04 -12.20
C SER A 208 -10.12 -7.06 -12.81
N ALA A 209 -11.10 -7.61 -12.08
CA ALA A 209 -12.52 -7.65 -12.43
C ALA A 209 -13.35 -7.97 -11.17
N PRO A 210 -14.69 -7.83 -11.19
CA PRO A 210 -15.54 -8.26 -10.09
C PRO A 210 -15.28 -9.72 -9.72
N ASN A 211 -15.04 -9.96 -8.43
CA ASN A 211 -14.69 -11.24 -7.81
C ASN A 211 -13.42 -11.89 -8.38
N THR A 212 -12.53 -11.12 -9.01
CA THR A 212 -11.27 -11.61 -9.58
C THR A 212 -10.08 -10.90 -8.94
N LEU A 213 -9.56 -11.51 -7.87
CA LEU A 213 -8.29 -11.10 -7.28
C LEU A 213 -7.15 -11.48 -8.23
N ASN A 214 -6.25 -10.54 -8.54
CA ASN A 214 -5.19 -10.74 -9.51
C ASN A 214 -3.84 -10.31 -8.93
N LEU A 215 -3.11 -11.31 -8.44
CA LEU A 215 -1.78 -11.18 -7.84
C LEU A 215 -0.69 -11.65 -8.80
N ALA A 216 -1.01 -11.87 -10.08
CA ALA A 216 -0.03 -12.22 -11.08
C ALA A 216 0.89 -11.03 -11.37
N VAL A 217 2.18 -11.32 -11.45
CA VAL A 217 3.18 -10.40 -12.00
C VAL A 217 2.81 -10.04 -13.43
N GLY A 218 3.01 -8.79 -13.82
CA GLY A 218 2.58 -8.22 -15.11
C GLY A 218 1.09 -7.89 -15.16
N GLY A 219 0.25 -8.66 -14.47
CA GLY A 219 -1.16 -8.35 -14.23
C GLY A 219 -1.96 -8.07 -15.51
N ASN A 220 -2.40 -9.11 -16.21
CA ASN A 220 -3.25 -8.96 -17.40
C ASN A 220 -4.60 -9.68 -17.21
N PRO A 221 -5.73 -8.96 -17.09
CA PRO A 221 -5.89 -7.49 -17.15
C PRO A 221 -5.24 -6.73 -15.99
N LYS A 222 -4.92 -5.44 -16.21
CA LYS A 222 -4.20 -4.59 -15.24
C LYS A 222 -4.93 -4.52 -13.89
N PRO A 223 -4.27 -4.91 -12.79
CA PRO A 223 -4.87 -4.86 -11.47
C PRO A 223 -5.06 -3.43 -10.96
N TYR A 224 -6.04 -3.26 -10.08
CA TYR A 224 -6.40 -2.01 -9.44
C TYR A 224 -6.86 -2.25 -8.00
N PHE A 225 -6.81 -1.20 -7.20
CA PHE A 225 -7.32 -1.17 -5.85
C PHE A 225 -8.85 -1.11 -5.85
N SER A 226 -9.45 -2.01 -5.09
CA SER A 226 -10.89 -2.09 -4.87
C SER A 226 -11.19 -2.72 -3.52
N VAL A 227 -12.09 -2.07 -2.77
CA VAL A 227 -12.62 -2.57 -1.49
C VAL A 227 -13.97 -3.29 -1.66
N ASP A 228 -14.59 -3.20 -2.83
CA ASP A 228 -15.91 -3.78 -3.14
C ASP A 228 -15.79 -5.04 -4.03
N GLY A 229 -14.76 -5.85 -3.79
CA GLY A 229 -14.56 -7.12 -4.47
C GLY A 229 -14.28 -6.99 -5.96
N GLY A 230 -13.69 -5.87 -6.41
CA GLY A 230 -13.43 -5.59 -7.82
C GLY A 230 -14.61 -4.99 -8.58
N ALA A 231 -15.68 -4.54 -7.90
CA ALA A 231 -16.79 -3.88 -8.59
C ALA A 231 -16.43 -2.46 -9.05
N THR A 232 -15.63 -1.74 -8.27
CA THR A 232 -15.16 -0.39 -8.59
C THR A 232 -13.64 -0.33 -8.65
N SER A 233 -13.11 0.25 -9.74
CA SER A 233 -11.69 0.56 -9.87
C SER A 233 -11.39 1.92 -9.23
N VAL A 234 -10.69 1.93 -8.08
CA VAL A 234 -10.29 3.17 -7.39
C VAL A 234 -9.04 3.75 -8.06
N LEU A 235 -7.99 2.93 -8.19
CA LEU A 235 -6.73 3.32 -8.80
C LEU A 235 -5.94 2.09 -9.26
N SER A 236 -5.27 2.16 -10.40
CA SER A 236 -4.46 1.05 -10.90
C SER A 236 -3.23 0.80 -10.02
N PHE A 237 -2.86 -0.46 -9.85
CA PHE A 237 -1.57 -0.85 -9.26
C PHE A 237 -0.50 -0.94 -10.35
N SER A 238 0.75 -0.73 -9.95
CA SER A 238 1.92 -1.14 -10.71
C SER A 238 1.97 -2.66 -10.81
N THR A 239 2.65 -3.19 -11.81
CA THR A 239 2.55 -4.60 -12.19
C THR A 239 3.83 -5.40 -12.03
N GLY A 240 4.91 -4.78 -11.55
CA GLY A 240 6.20 -5.43 -11.33
C GLY A 240 7.32 -4.67 -12.03
N GLN A 241 8.48 -4.64 -11.39
CA GLN A 241 9.67 -3.96 -11.85
C GLN A 241 10.37 -4.71 -12.99
N TYR A 242 10.42 -6.04 -12.92
CA TYR A 242 11.17 -6.87 -13.86
C TYR A 242 10.28 -7.43 -14.98
N HIS A 243 9.09 -7.95 -14.62
CA HIS A 243 8.15 -8.58 -15.56
C HIS A 243 6.81 -7.84 -15.67
N GLY A 244 6.80 -6.54 -15.33
CA GLY A 244 5.60 -5.70 -15.33
C GLY A 244 5.77 -4.36 -16.06
N ASP A 245 5.27 -3.30 -15.44
CA ASP A 245 5.29 -1.94 -16.00
C ASP A 245 6.53 -1.13 -15.61
N GLY A 246 7.53 -1.81 -15.04
CA GLY A 246 8.82 -1.23 -14.65
C GLY A 246 8.82 -0.60 -13.25
N ASN A 247 7.69 -0.66 -12.54
CA ASN A 247 7.56 -0.16 -11.17
C ASN A 247 7.15 -1.29 -10.22
N GLN A 248 7.58 -1.19 -8.96
CA GLN A 248 7.24 -2.14 -7.92
C GLN A 248 5.72 -2.17 -7.70
N ALA A 249 5.17 -3.36 -7.50
CA ALA A 249 3.75 -3.66 -7.40
C ALA A 249 3.11 -3.16 -6.10
N ASP A 250 3.90 -2.88 -5.08
CA ASP A 250 3.55 -2.11 -3.88
C ASP A 250 3.36 -0.60 -4.12
N HIS A 251 3.03 -0.20 -5.36
CA HIS A 251 2.75 1.18 -5.73
C HIS A 251 1.48 1.30 -6.58
N PHE A 252 0.85 2.46 -6.52
CA PHE A 252 -0.14 2.85 -7.50
C PHE A 252 0.53 3.26 -8.82
N SER A 253 -0.04 2.82 -9.95
CA SER A 253 0.41 3.18 -11.29
C SER A 253 -0.41 4.35 -11.81
N THR A 254 0.09 5.57 -11.58
CA THR A 254 -0.60 6.83 -11.90
C THR A 254 0.38 7.92 -12.28
N ASN A 255 -0.09 8.91 -13.05
CA ASN A 255 0.65 10.15 -13.33
C ASN A 255 0.16 11.34 -12.46
N ALA A 256 -0.77 11.08 -11.53
CA ALA A 256 -1.23 12.07 -10.58
C ALA A 256 -0.33 12.12 -9.33
N ASN A 257 -0.38 13.25 -8.61
CA ASN A 257 0.28 13.41 -7.32
C ASN A 257 -0.45 12.58 -6.26
N ILE A 258 -0.05 11.33 -6.12
CA ILE A 258 -0.56 10.35 -5.16
C ILE A 258 0.62 9.85 -4.36
N LEU A 259 0.46 9.73 -3.04
CA LEU A 259 1.59 9.50 -2.15
C LEU A 259 2.27 8.18 -2.47
N MET A 260 1.50 7.09 -2.68
CA MET A 260 2.05 5.77 -3.01
C MET A 260 2.30 5.55 -4.52
N ALA A 261 2.51 6.63 -5.29
CA ALA A 261 3.04 6.53 -6.65
C ALA A 261 4.58 6.34 -6.62
N PRO A 262 5.20 5.67 -7.62
CA PRO A 262 6.62 5.30 -7.58
C PRO A 262 7.58 6.46 -7.88
N PHE A 263 7.11 7.69 -7.87
CA PHE A 263 7.92 8.87 -8.15
C PHE A 263 7.36 10.13 -7.49
N VAL A 264 8.25 11.10 -7.32
CA VAL A 264 7.94 12.48 -7.00
C VAL A 264 8.72 13.39 -7.94
N HIS A 265 8.09 14.42 -8.49
CA HIS A 265 8.79 15.38 -9.32
C HIS A 265 9.30 16.58 -8.51
N LYS A 266 10.35 17.23 -9.01
CA LYS A 266 10.88 18.46 -8.41
C LYS A 266 9.81 19.55 -8.39
N GLY A 267 9.83 20.39 -7.35
CA GLY A 267 8.87 21.46 -7.16
C GLY A 267 7.47 21.01 -6.74
N GLN A 268 7.26 19.72 -6.52
CA GLN A 268 5.99 19.18 -6.02
C GLN A 268 6.11 18.82 -4.54
N SER A 269 5.03 19.07 -3.82
CA SER A 269 4.83 18.65 -2.43
C SER A 269 3.36 18.29 -2.26
N TYR A 270 3.10 17.13 -1.68
CA TYR A 270 1.76 16.61 -1.46
C TYR A 270 1.81 15.55 -0.36
N ASP A 271 0.66 15.30 0.25
CA ASP A 271 0.50 14.30 1.29
C ASP A 271 -0.35 13.13 0.79
N ALA A 272 -0.66 12.16 1.67
CA ALA A 272 -1.54 11.04 1.33
C ALA A 272 -2.88 11.51 0.74
N SER A 273 -3.19 10.97 -0.44
CA SER A 273 -4.47 11.16 -1.12
C SER A 273 -5.57 10.32 -0.47
N THR A 274 -6.81 10.53 -0.91
CA THR A 274 -7.95 9.70 -0.50
C THR A 274 -7.75 8.22 -0.81
N ALA A 275 -7.09 7.88 -1.93
CA ALA A 275 -6.83 6.48 -2.28
C ALA A 275 -5.77 5.84 -1.36
N ASP A 276 -4.73 6.61 -0.99
CA ASP A 276 -3.68 6.15 -0.07
C ASP A 276 -4.28 5.88 1.33
N LEU A 277 -5.10 6.80 1.83
CA LEU A 277 -5.78 6.64 3.12
C LEU A 277 -6.79 5.49 3.11
N MET A 278 -7.57 5.33 2.02
CA MET A 278 -8.51 4.21 1.86
C MET A 278 -7.80 2.86 1.87
N ALA A 279 -6.60 2.77 1.28
CA ALA A 279 -5.81 1.54 1.29
C ALA A 279 -5.34 1.18 2.69
N LEU A 280 -4.86 2.16 3.48
CA LEU A 280 -4.47 1.91 4.87
C LEU A 280 -5.66 1.55 5.77
N ASP A 281 -6.81 2.21 5.57
CA ASP A 281 -8.08 1.88 6.26
C ASP A 281 -8.46 0.42 6.01
N ALA A 282 -8.53 0.03 4.73
CA ALA A 282 -8.91 -1.32 4.33
C ALA A 282 -7.99 -2.43 4.87
N ILE A 283 -6.70 -2.15 5.13
CA ILE A 283 -5.75 -3.12 5.71
C ILE A 283 -5.68 -3.06 7.24
N GLY A 284 -6.51 -2.23 7.91
CA GLY A 284 -6.68 -2.25 9.37
C GLY A 284 -6.10 -1.07 10.13
N TRP A 285 -5.91 0.10 9.50
CA TRP A 285 -5.58 1.34 10.22
C TRP A 285 -6.80 2.26 10.34
N ASN A 286 -7.13 2.68 11.54
CA ASN A 286 -8.32 3.49 11.78
C ASN A 286 -8.08 4.98 11.52
N LEU A 287 -8.77 5.54 10.53
CA LEU A 287 -8.62 6.95 10.16
C LEU A 287 -9.35 7.92 11.10
N THR A 288 -8.74 9.09 11.35
CA THR A 288 -9.35 10.19 12.10
C THR A 288 -10.53 10.82 11.36
N ALA A 289 -10.49 10.80 10.03
CA ALA A 289 -11.57 11.27 9.17
C ALA A 289 -11.91 10.18 8.15
N ALA A 290 -13.20 9.82 8.08
CA ALA A 290 -13.66 8.80 7.15
C ALA A 290 -13.41 9.22 5.70
N VAL A 291 -12.92 8.27 4.90
CA VAL A 291 -12.77 8.40 3.46
C VAL A 291 -14.09 8.04 2.79
N PRO A 292 -14.70 8.94 1.98
CA PRO A 292 -15.93 8.61 1.27
C PRO A 292 -15.72 7.49 0.24
N GLU A 293 -16.62 6.51 0.24
CA GLU A 293 -16.57 5.42 -0.73
C GLU A 293 -16.82 5.90 -2.17
N PRO A 294 -16.24 5.23 -3.19
CA PRO A 294 -16.44 5.58 -4.59
C PRO A 294 -17.92 5.69 -5.00
N GLN A 295 -18.76 4.80 -4.48
CA GLN A 295 -20.20 4.77 -4.79
C GLN A 295 -20.96 5.97 -4.20
N SER A 296 -20.47 6.57 -3.11
CA SER A 296 -21.05 7.79 -2.54
C SER A 296 -20.95 8.97 -3.51
N TYR A 297 -19.85 9.08 -4.26
CA TYR A 297 -19.70 10.08 -5.32
C TYR A 297 -20.64 9.82 -6.49
N ALA A 298 -20.82 8.57 -6.90
CA ALA A 298 -21.74 8.20 -7.97
C ALA A 298 -23.19 8.57 -7.61
N LEU A 299 -23.63 8.30 -6.38
CA LEU A 299 -24.96 8.67 -5.89
C LEU A 299 -25.14 10.19 -5.80
N LEU A 300 -24.13 10.92 -5.31
CA LEU A 300 -24.17 12.39 -5.25
C LEU A 300 -24.29 13.01 -6.64
N LEU A 301 -23.45 12.58 -7.59
CA LEU A 301 -23.48 13.07 -8.97
C LEU A 301 -24.78 12.69 -9.68
N GLY A 302 -25.28 11.47 -9.48
CA GLY A 302 -26.57 11.03 -9.98
C GLY A 302 -27.73 11.86 -9.43
N GLY A 303 -27.71 12.16 -8.13
CA GLY A 303 -28.70 13.02 -7.48
C GLY A 303 -28.69 14.46 -8.02
N LEU A 304 -27.50 15.05 -8.19
CA LEU A 304 -27.36 16.38 -8.78
C LEU A 304 -27.83 16.41 -10.24
N ALA A 305 -27.53 15.38 -11.03
CA ALA A 305 -28.00 15.25 -12.41
C ALA A 305 -29.53 15.14 -12.47
N ALA A 306 -30.14 14.34 -11.58
CA ALA A 306 -31.59 14.21 -11.48
C ALA A 306 -32.27 15.53 -11.11
N ILE A 307 -31.71 16.30 -10.17
CA ILE A 307 -32.20 17.64 -9.81
C ILE A 307 -32.07 18.61 -10.99
N GLY A 308 -30.93 18.60 -11.69
CA GLY A 308 -30.70 19.42 -12.87
C GLY A 308 -31.73 19.13 -13.98
N TRP A 309 -32.01 17.85 -14.22
CA TRP A 309 -33.01 17.41 -15.20
C TRP A 309 -34.44 17.78 -14.79
N ALA A 310 -34.80 17.61 -13.51
CA ALA A 310 -36.10 18.00 -12.99
C ALA A 310 -36.33 19.52 -13.08
N ARG A 311 -35.29 20.34 -12.85
CA ARG A 311 -35.35 21.80 -13.04
C ARG A 311 -35.50 22.20 -14.51
N ARG A 312 -34.83 21.49 -15.43
CA ARG A 312 -34.96 21.74 -16.88
C ARG A 312 -36.36 21.41 -17.40
N ARG A 313 -37.04 20.40 -16.85
CA ARG A 313 -38.42 20.02 -17.24
C ARG A 313 -39.50 20.97 -16.69
N ARG A 314 -39.19 21.80 -15.70
CA ARG A 314 -40.10 22.78 -15.10
C ARG A 314 -39.97 24.19 -15.70
N ARG A 315 -39.09 24.37 -16.68
CA ARG A 315 -39.00 25.57 -17.53
C ARG A 315 -39.55 25.23 -18.89
#